data_AF-R7MY64-F1
#
_entry.id   AF-R7MY64-F1
#
_cell.length_a   1.000
_cell.length_b   1.000
_cell.length_c   1.000
_cell.angle_alpha   90.00
_cell.angle_beta   90.00
_cell.angle_gamma   90.00
#
_symmetry.space_group_name_H-M   'P 1'
#
loop_
_entity.id
_entity.type
_entity.pdbx_description
1 polymer ?
#
loop_
_entity_poly.entity_id
_entity_poly.type
_entity_poly.pdbx_seq_one_letter_code
_entity_poly.pdbx_strand_id
1 'polypeptide(L)'
;MGEKGTADWLEALRNCDSSYLTGFTGQEKYIRAQYALADLNAWKTEQAYDDTPCDVLVIGEPVYLLSMKTFLQQEMGLSDVRLLCPLADAPRWLLEQVEVASVEDVIRQECHKARRVIADPIYARLLPDEKEKFVSMPHEAYSGRHYHADMPIFVGPSFTAWMKEKLT
;
A
#
# COMPACT_ATOMS: atom_id res chain seq x y z
N MET A 1 14.33 17.08 31.10
CA MET A 1 15.67 17.62 30.85
C MET A 1 16.04 18.50 32.04
N GLY A 2 17.18 18.27 32.69
CA GLY A 2 17.65 19.14 33.78
C GLY A 2 18.18 20.47 33.26
N GLU A 3 18.36 21.47 34.13
CA GLU A 3 18.79 22.84 33.79
C GLU A 3 20.01 22.89 32.85
N LYS A 4 20.96 21.97 33.03
CA LYS A 4 22.15 21.84 32.17
C LYS A 4 21.80 21.50 30.71
N GLY A 5 20.86 20.59 30.48
CA GLY A 5 20.47 20.20 29.12
C GLY A 5 19.69 21.29 28.37
N THR A 6 19.03 22.19 29.10
CA THR A 6 18.35 23.36 28.49
C THR A 6 19.35 24.43 28.07
N ALA A 7 20.42 24.65 28.84
CA ALA A 7 21.48 25.60 28.48
C ALA A 7 22.21 25.17 27.20
N ASP A 8 22.62 23.89 27.12
CA ASP A 8 23.31 23.33 25.95
C ASP A 8 22.44 23.44 24.68
N TRP A 9 21.12 23.22 24.81
CA TRP A 9 20.16 23.35 23.70
C TRP A 9 19.98 24.79 23.21
N LEU A 10 19.92 25.76 24.13
CA LEU A 10 19.82 27.18 23.79
C LEU A 10 21.09 27.72 23.13
N GLU A 11 22.26 27.24 23.56
CA GLU A 11 23.55 27.59 22.95
C GLU A 11 23.65 27.03 21.53
N ALA A 12 23.26 25.77 21.33
CA ALA A 12 23.23 25.15 20.01
C ALA A 12 22.29 25.88 19.04
N LEU A 13 21.11 26.30 19.51
CA LEU A 13 20.18 27.12 18.71
C LEU A 13 20.77 28.48 18.29
N ARG A 14 21.45 29.17 19.20
CA ARG A 14 22.09 30.47 18.92
C ARG A 14 23.19 30.36 17.89
N ASN A 15 23.95 29.27 17.93
CA ASN A 15 25.06 29.01 17.02
C ASN A 15 24.62 28.29 15.73
N CYS A 16 23.31 28.03 15.56
CA CYS A 16 22.75 27.18 14.51
C CYS A 16 23.47 25.82 14.40
N ASP A 17 23.96 25.31 15.53
CA ASP A 17 24.66 24.04 15.61
C ASP A 17 23.63 22.92 15.81
N SER A 18 23.32 22.20 14.73
CA SER A 18 22.43 21.04 14.76
C SER A 18 23.17 19.72 15.01
N SER A 19 24.47 19.74 15.28
CA SER A 19 25.29 18.51 15.35
C SER A 19 24.86 17.56 16.44
N TYR A 20 24.35 18.06 17.57
CA TYR A 20 23.80 17.23 18.64
C TYR A 20 22.51 16.49 18.24
N LEU A 21 21.77 17.00 17.24
CA LEU A 21 20.53 16.42 16.73
C LEU A 21 20.79 15.46 15.57
N THR A 22 21.66 15.88 14.64
CA THR A 22 21.89 15.18 13.38
C THR A 22 23.13 14.28 13.40
N GLY A 23 24.04 14.47 14.37
CA GLY A 23 25.37 13.88 14.38
C GLY A 23 26.35 14.52 13.40
N PHE A 24 25.94 15.56 12.65
CA PHE A 24 26.74 16.20 11.61
C PHE A 24 27.20 17.60 12.02
N THR A 25 28.50 17.84 11.89
CA THR A 25 29.23 19.05 12.26
C THR A 25 29.42 20.04 11.10
N GLY A 26 29.09 19.62 9.87
CA GLY A 26 29.34 20.38 8.65
C GLY A 26 30.80 20.31 8.17
N GLN A 27 31.69 19.64 8.91
CA GLN A 27 33.07 19.36 8.51
C GLN A 27 33.24 17.96 7.89
N GLU A 28 32.17 17.18 7.80
CA GLU A 28 32.21 15.87 7.18
C GLU A 28 32.67 15.99 5.73
N LYS A 29 33.50 15.03 5.31
CA LYS A 29 33.92 14.94 3.91
C LYS A 29 32.68 14.70 3.06
N TYR A 30 32.35 15.64 2.19
CA TYR A 30 31.30 15.45 1.19
C TYR A 30 31.69 14.26 0.30
N ILE A 31 31.04 13.13 0.54
CA ILE A 31 31.11 11.97 -0.35
C ILE A 31 30.00 12.19 -1.38
N ARG A 32 30.37 12.42 -2.64
CA ARG A 32 29.40 12.39 -3.73
C ARG A 32 28.77 11.00 -3.70
N ALA A 33 27.45 10.94 -3.53
CA ALA A 33 26.73 9.67 -3.57
C ALA A 33 27.19 8.90 -4.81
N GLN A 34 27.79 7.72 -4.61
CA GLN A 34 28.28 6.86 -5.69
C GLN A 34 27.13 6.24 -6.48
N TYR A 35 25.92 6.33 -5.93
CA TYR A 35 24.69 5.86 -6.53
C TYR A 35 24.24 6.86 -7.60
N ALA A 36 24.09 6.39 -8.83
CA ALA A 36 23.40 7.14 -9.86
C ALA A 36 21.95 7.39 -9.40
N LEU A 37 21.29 8.43 -9.92
CA LEU A 37 19.86 8.64 -9.67
C LEU A 37 19.03 7.38 -10.03
N ALA A 38 19.53 6.58 -10.97
CA ALA A 38 19.00 5.27 -11.31
C ALA A 38 19.07 4.25 -10.15
N ASP A 39 20.16 4.22 -9.38
CA ASP A 39 20.31 3.31 -8.23
C ASP A 39 19.38 3.72 -7.07
N LEU A 40 19.20 5.03 -6.87
CA LEU A 40 18.21 5.56 -5.92
C LEU A 40 16.76 5.34 -6.36
N ASN A 41 16.52 5.03 -7.64
CA ASN A 41 15.22 4.72 -8.20
C ASN A 41 15.10 3.24 -8.60
N ALA A 42 16.07 2.38 -8.29
CA ALA A 42 16.03 0.97 -8.67
C ALA A 42 14.83 0.24 -8.04
N TRP A 43 14.35 0.72 -6.89
CA TRP A 43 13.10 0.28 -6.26
C TRP A 43 11.83 0.76 -6.98
N LYS A 44 11.91 1.74 -7.88
CA LYS A 44 10.77 2.25 -8.68
C LYS A 44 10.56 1.47 -9.97
N THR A 45 11.56 0.71 -10.42
CA THR A 45 11.44 -0.21 -11.55
C THR A 45 10.95 -1.55 -11.03
N GLU A 46 9.65 -1.63 -10.75
CA GLU A 46 8.96 -2.89 -10.54
C GLU A 46 8.53 -3.46 -11.89
N GLN A 47 8.62 -4.78 -12.03
CA GLN A 47 8.16 -5.48 -13.21
C GLN A 47 6.63 -5.46 -13.22
N ALA A 48 6.03 -4.92 -14.28
CA ALA A 48 4.62 -5.14 -14.55
C ALA A 48 4.38 -6.63 -14.81
N TYR A 49 3.29 -7.17 -14.28
CA TYR A 49 2.96 -8.58 -14.48
C TYR A 49 2.53 -8.83 -15.92
N ASP A 50 2.46 -10.10 -16.34
CA ASP A 50 1.97 -10.46 -17.67
C ASP A 50 0.63 -9.78 -17.96
N ASP A 51 0.37 -9.47 -19.23
CA ASP A 51 -0.86 -8.82 -19.67
C ASP A 51 -2.02 -9.83 -19.74
N THR A 52 -2.37 -10.36 -18.56
CA THR A 52 -3.44 -11.33 -18.38
C THR A 52 -4.64 -10.63 -17.77
N PRO A 53 -5.73 -10.45 -18.54
CA PRO A 53 -6.99 -9.93 -18.02
C PRO A 53 -7.53 -10.81 -16.90
N CYS A 54 -8.22 -10.20 -15.93
CA CYS A 54 -8.97 -10.96 -14.92
C CYS A 54 -10.35 -10.37 -14.63
N ASP A 55 -11.27 -11.16 -14.07
CA ASP A 55 -12.57 -10.62 -13.62
C ASP A 55 -12.42 -9.71 -12.40
N VAL A 56 -11.65 -10.13 -11.39
CA VAL A 56 -11.44 -9.36 -10.15
C VAL A 56 -9.96 -9.26 -9.79
N LEU A 57 -9.52 -8.04 -9.47
CA LEU A 57 -8.27 -7.77 -8.77
C LEU A 57 -8.57 -7.30 -7.35
N VAL A 58 -7.97 -7.94 -6.36
CA VAL A 58 -8.05 -7.51 -4.96
C VAL A 58 -6.71 -6.92 -4.53
N ILE A 59 -6.73 -5.71 -3.97
CA ILE A 59 -5.53 -5.01 -3.48
C ILE A 59 -5.61 -4.87 -1.96
N GLY A 60 -4.56 -5.28 -1.25
CA GLY A 60 -4.54 -5.20 0.21
C GLY A 60 -3.40 -5.99 0.84
N GLU A 61 -3.57 -6.35 2.11
CA GLU A 61 -2.55 -7.06 2.89
C GLU A 61 -2.63 -8.58 2.68
N PRO A 62 -1.49 -9.31 2.74
CA PRO A 62 -1.44 -10.70 2.29
C PRO A 62 -2.41 -11.66 3.01
N VAL A 63 -2.54 -11.55 4.33
CA VAL A 63 -3.44 -12.42 5.13
C VAL A 63 -4.91 -12.17 4.75
N TYR A 64 -5.27 -10.91 4.59
CA TYR A 64 -6.60 -10.51 4.15
C TYR A 64 -6.88 -10.96 2.71
N LEU A 65 -5.93 -10.78 1.80
CA LEU A 65 -6.06 -11.15 0.38
C LEU A 65 -6.38 -12.64 0.18
N LEU A 66 -5.68 -13.53 0.90
CA LEU A 66 -5.92 -14.97 0.79
C LEU A 66 -7.32 -15.36 1.30
N SER A 67 -7.78 -14.72 2.37
CA SER A 67 -9.11 -14.92 2.94
C SER A 67 -10.19 -14.42 1.98
N MET A 68 -9.99 -13.22 1.41
CA MET A 68 -10.88 -12.61 0.43
C MET A 68 -10.97 -13.42 -0.86
N LYS A 69 -9.86 -13.94 -1.37
CA LYS A 69 -9.85 -14.83 -2.55
C LYS A 69 -10.74 -16.05 -2.32
N THR A 70 -10.58 -16.69 -1.17
CA THR A 70 -11.36 -17.89 -0.81
C THR A 70 -12.84 -17.56 -0.75
N PHE A 71 -13.21 -16.45 -0.10
CA PHE A 71 -14.58 -15.98 -0.02
C PHE A 71 -15.18 -15.68 -1.42
N LEU A 72 -14.46 -14.93 -2.27
CA LEU A 72 -14.93 -14.59 -3.62
C LEU A 72 -15.12 -15.85 -4.49
N GLN A 73 -14.22 -16.82 -4.39
CA GLN A 73 -14.31 -18.06 -5.17
C GLN A 73 -15.40 -19.00 -4.66
N GLN A 74 -15.44 -19.25 -3.35
CA GLN A 74 -16.29 -20.29 -2.77
C GLN A 74 -17.72 -19.81 -2.47
N GLU A 75 -17.90 -18.56 -2.03
CA GLU A 75 -19.21 -18.03 -1.66
C GLU A 75 -19.84 -17.15 -2.74
N MET A 76 -19.01 -16.44 -3.51
CA MET A 76 -19.49 -15.49 -4.54
C MET A 76 -19.43 -16.07 -5.96
N GLY A 77 -18.79 -17.23 -6.15
CA GLY A 77 -18.71 -17.91 -7.44
C GLY A 77 -17.81 -17.23 -8.48
N LEU A 78 -16.89 -16.37 -8.03
CA LEU A 78 -15.96 -15.63 -8.89
C LEU A 78 -14.65 -16.43 -8.98
N SER A 79 -14.46 -17.18 -10.06
CA SER A 79 -13.31 -18.09 -10.21
C SER A 79 -11.98 -17.37 -10.52
N ASP A 80 -12.05 -16.26 -11.25
CA ASP A 80 -10.90 -15.53 -11.78
C ASP A 80 -10.56 -14.30 -10.92
N VAL A 81 -9.79 -14.55 -9.85
CA VAL A 81 -9.41 -13.56 -8.84
C VAL A 81 -7.89 -13.47 -8.74
N ARG A 82 -7.35 -12.30 -9.11
CA ARG A 82 -5.93 -11.93 -8.90
C ARG A 82 -5.77 -11.16 -7.60
N LEU A 83 -4.61 -11.32 -6.96
CA LEU A 83 -4.27 -10.70 -5.68
C LEU A 83 -3.02 -9.85 -5.84
N LEU A 84 -3.05 -8.62 -5.38
CA LEU A 84 -1.93 -7.69 -5.42
C LEU A 84 -1.68 -7.09 -4.03
N CYS A 85 -0.47 -7.26 -3.53
CA CYS A 85 0.00 -6.72 -2.26
C CYS A 85 0.89 -5.49 -2.52
N PRO A 86 0.57 -4.32 -1.93
CA PRO A 86 1.39 -3.12 -2.08
C PRO A 86 2.62 -3.10 -1.18
N LEU A 87 2.76 -4.07 -0.27
CA LEU A 87 3.88 -4.17 0.67
C LEU A 87 5.03 -4.98 0.04
N ALA A 88 6.08 -4.27 -0.40
CA ALA A 88 7.27 -4.88 -1.00
C ALA A 88 8.06 -5.78 -0.02
N ASP A 89 7.93 -5.54 1.28
CA ASP A 89 8.61 -6.25 2.37
C ASP A 89 7.71 -7.29 3.06
N ALA A 90 6.55 -7.60 2.50
CA ALA A 90 5.66 -8.62 3.05
C ALA A 90 6.36 -10.00 3.13
N PRO A 91 6.07 -10.81 4.18
CA PRO A 91 6.72 -12.10 4.35
C PRO A 91 6.48 -13.03 3.15
N ARG A 92 7.57 -13.56 2.57
CA ARG A 92 7.54 -14.38 1.34
C ARG A 92 6.54 -15.54 1.36
N TRP A 93 6.35 -16.19 2.50
CA TRP A 93 5.43 -17.32 2.66
C TRP A 93 3.95 -16.92 2.52
N LEU A 94 3.62 -15.64 2.68
CA LEU A 94 2.28 -15.11 2.41
C LEU A 94 2.07 -14.72 0.94
N LEU A 95 3.14 -14.69 0.14
CA LEU A 95 3.14 -14.10 -1.20
C LEU A 95 3.16 -15.14 -2.33
N GLU A 96 3.15 -16.45 -2.03
CA GLU A 96 3.25 -17.51 -3.05
C GLU A 96 2.14 -17.43 -4.13
N GLN A 97 0.99 -16.84 -3.80
CA GLN A 97 -0.15 -16.65 -4.69
C GLN A 97 -0.53 -15.18 -4.87
N VAL A 98 0.34 -14.26 -4.48
CA VAL A 98 0.06 -12.82 -4.41
C VAL A 98 1.12 -12.07 -5.18
N GLU A 99 0.68 -11.30 -6.15
CA GLU A 99 1.52 -10.36 -6.89
C GLU A 99 1.92 -9.20 -5.97
N VAL A 100 3.06 -8.58 -6.21
CA VAL A 100 3.62 -7.52 -5.38
C VAL A 100 3.96 -6.34 -6.26
N ALA A 101 3.34 -5.20 -5.98
CA ALA A 101 3.65 -3.94 -6.62
C ALA A 101 3.43 -2.79 -5.65
N SER A 102 4.48 -2.04 -5.32
CA SER A 102 4.46 -0.87 -4.45
C SER A 102 4.46 0.46 -5.24
N VAL A 103 4.78 0.43 -6.53
CA VAL A 103 4.84 1.61 -7.39
C VAL A 103 3.46 1.93 -7.96
N GLU A 104 2.97 3.15 -7.69
CA GLU A 104 1.60 3.57 -8.06
C GLU A 104 1.29 3.38 -9.56
N ASP A 105 2.24 3.69 -10.44
CA ASP A 105 2.06 3.54 -11.89
C ASP A 105 1.90 2.07 -12.30
N VAL A 106 2.60 1.15 -11.63
CA VAL A 106 2.46 -0.31 -11.88
C VAL A 106 1.12 -0.79 -11.34
N ILE A 107 0.75 -0.40 -10.12
CA ILE A 107 -0.56 -0.74 -9.54
C ILE A 107 -1.69 -0.25 -10.45
N ARG A 108 -1.57 0.96 -11.01
CA ARG A 108 -2.54 1.51 -11.97
C ARG A 108 -2.65 0.65 -13.23
N GLN A 109 -1.52 0.21 -13.80
CA GLN A 109 -1.52 -0.69 -14.96
C GLN A 109 -2.21 -2.02 -14.63
N GLU A 110 -1.94 -2.61 -13.46
CA GLU A 110 -2.59 -3.85 -13.04
C GLU A 110 -4.10 -3.66 -12.82
N CYS A 111 -4.52 -2.50 -12.28
CA CYS A 111 -5.93 -2.15 -12.18
C CYS A 111 -6.62 -2.15 -13.55
N HIS A 112 -5.99 -1.64 -14.61
CA HIS A 112 -6.59 -1.61 -15.95
C HIS A 112 -6.85 -3.01 -16.54
N LYS A 113 -6.08 -4.04 -16.14
CA LYS A 113 -6.25 -5.42 -16.61
C LYS A 113 -7.47 -6.14 -16.02
N ALA A 114 -7.98 -5.68 -14.89
CA ALA A 114 -9.13 -6.31 -14.23
C ALA A 114 -10.47 -5.82 -14.80
N ARG A 115 -11.56 -6.57 -14.66
CA ARG A 115 -12.92 -6.04 -14.87
C ARG A 115 -13.42 -5.25 -13.65
N ARG A 116 -13.04 -5.69 -12.44
CA ARG A 116 -13.34 -5.02 -11.17
C ARG A 116 -12.12 -4.97 -10.27
N VAL A 117 -11.98 -3.89 -9.51
CA VAL A 117 -10.92 -3.73 -8.51
C VAL A 117 -11.56 -3.58 -7.13
N ILE A 118 -11.23 -4.46 -6.19
CA ILE A 118 -11.67 -4.41 -4.80
C ILE A 118 -10.48 -3.98 -3.93
N ALA A 119 -10.57 -2.82 -3.28
CA ALA A 119 -9.44 -2.28 -2.51
C ALA A 119 -9.88 -1.23 -1.48
N ASP A 120 -8.94 -0.80 -0.63
CA ASP A 120 -9.13 0.38 0.23
C ASP A 120 -9.55 1.60 -0.61
N PRO A 121 -10.51 2.42 -0.15
CA PRO A 121 -11.01 3.58 -0.91
C PRO A 121 -9.92 4.54 -1.43
N ILE A 122 -8.72 4.57 -0.85
CA ILE A 122 -7.61 5.37 -1.39
C ILE A 122 -7.23 4.98 -2.82
N TYR A 123 -7.33 3.70 -3.17
CA TYR A 123 -6.95 3.19 -4.49
C TYR A 123 -7.92 3.63 -5.58
N ALA A 124 -9.10 4.16 -5.24
CA ALA A 124 -10.05 4.71 -6.21
C ALA A 124 -9.42 5.81 -7.08
N ARG A 125 -8.44 6.53 -6.54
CA ARG A 125 -7.70 7.58 -7.28
C ARG A 125 -6.89 7.05 -8.46
N LEU A 126 -6.60 5.74 -8.51
CA LEU A 126 -5.86 5.13 -9.61
C LEU A 126 -6.71 5.01 -10.88
N LEU A 127 -8.03 4.99 -10.74
CA LEU A 127 -8.99 4.82 -11.84
C LEU A 127 -9.96 6.03 -11.91
N PRO A 128 -9.46 7.25 -12.16
CA PRO A 128 -10.31 8.45 -12.16
C PRO A 128 -11.40 8.41 -13.25
N ASP A 129 -11.11 7.74 -14.37
CA ASP A 129 -11.95 7.64 -15.56
C ASP A 129 -12.78 6.34 -15.64
N GLU A 130 -12.53 5.38 -14.72
CA GLU A 130 -13.20 4.06 -14.65
C GLU A 130 -13.72 3.82 -13.21
N LYS A 131 -14.49 4.78 -12.66
CA LYS A 131 -14.92 4.72 -11.25
C LYS A 131 -15.85 3.54 -10.95
N GLU A 132 -16.67 3.15 -11.92
CA GLU A 132 -17.63 2.05 -11.85
C GLU A 132 -16.97 0.67 -11.71
N LYS A 133 -15.69 0.56 -12.10
CA LYS A 133 -14.88 -0.64 -11.91
C LYS A 133 -14.36 -0.79 -10.48
N PHE A 134 -14.32 0.31 -9.73
CA PHE A 134 -13.74 0.33 -8.39
C PHE A 134 -14.79 0.03 -7.32
N VAL A 135 -14.60 -1.09 -6.64
CA VAL A 135 -15.39 -1.52 -5.49
C VAL A 135 -14.66 -1.13 -4.22
N SER A 136 -15.12 -0.06 -3.60
CA SER A 136 -14.55 0.44 -2.35
C SER A 136 -14.77 -0.56 -1.21
N MET A 137 -13.68 -0.97 -0.58
CA MET A 137 -13.68 -1.90 0.53
C MET A 137 -13.05 -1.24 1.75
N PRO A 138 -13.83 -0.42 2.50
CA PRO A 138 -13.33 0.27 3.69
C PRO A 138 -12.92 -0.75 4.75
N HIS A 139 -11.67 -0.65 5.21
CA HIS A 139 -11.11 -1.46 6.30
C HIS A 139 -10.04 -0.66 7.04
N GLU A 140 -9.54 -1.23 8.13
CA GLU A 140 -8.37 -0.71 8.83
C GLU A 140 -7.12 -1.11 8.04
N ALA A 141 -6.55 -0.18 7.27
CA ALA A 141 -5.34 -0.43 6.49
C ALA A 141 -4.09 0.06 7.23
N TYR A 142 -2.93 -0.56 6.98
CA TYR A 142 -1.63 -0.15 7.54
C TYR A 142 -1.28 1.34 7.37
N SER A 143 -1.92 2.03 6.41
CA SER A 143 -1.75 3.46 6.21
C SER A 143 -2.32 4.37 7.32
N GLY A 144 -2.96 3.79 8.36
CA GLY A 144 -3.57 4.53 9.47
C GLY A 144 -4.83 5.31 9.07
N ARG A 145 -5.40 4.99 7.91
CA ARG A 145 -6.67 5.54 7.43
C ARG A 145 -7.78 4.63 7.90
N HIS A 146 -8.74 5.22 8.60
CA HIS A 146 -9.83 4.46 9.18
C HIS A 146 -11.14 4.92 8.56
N TYR A 147 -11.73 4.05 7.75
CA TYR A 147 -13.07 4.27 7.19
C TYR A 147 -14.14 3.66 8.09
N HIS A 148 -14.01 3.79 9.41
CA HIS A 148 -14.82 3.08 10.40
C HIS A 148 -16.33 3.25 10.21
N ALA A 149 -16.78 4.44 9.78
CA ALA A 149 -18.21 4.70 9.57
C ALA A 149 -18.81 3.84 8.44
N ASP A 150 -17.99 3.46 7.47
CA ASP A 150 -18.40 2.75 6.26
C ASP A 150 -17.95 1.27 6.25
N MET A 151 -17.17 0.85 7.25
CA MET A 151 -16.66 -0.52 7.36
C MET A 151 -17.80 -1.54 7.49
N PRO A 152 -17.85 -2.57 6.63
CA PRO A 152 -18.81 -3.65 6.79
C PRO A 152 -18.46 -4.51 8.01
N ILE A 153 -19.45 -5.25 8.50
CA ILE A 153 -19.20 -6.35 9.44
C ILE A 153 -18.67 -7.53 8.63
N PHE A 154 -17.36 -7.77 8.71
CA PHE A 154 -16.66 -8.82 7.95
C PHE A 154 -17.01 -10.26 8.38
N VAL A 155 -17.54 -10.43 9.59
CA VAL A 155 -17.81 -11.76 10.15
C VAL A 155 -19.30 -12.05 10.13
N GLY A 156 -19.68 -13.12 9.43
CA GLY A 156 -21.05 -13.63 9.38
C GLY A 156 -21.79 -13.29 8.08
N PRO A 157 -23.08 -13.64 7.99
CA PRO A 157 -23.85 -13.61 6.73
C PRO A 157 -24.11 -12.20 6.19
N SER A 158 -23.96 -11.16 7.04
CA SER A 158 -24.08 -9.76 6.63
C SER A 158 -23.04 -9.36 5.60
N PHE A 159 -21.84 -9.96 5.67
CA PHE A 159 -20.76 -9.62 4.74
C PHE A 159 -21.08 -10.09 3.31
N THR A 160 -21.58 -11.31 3.16
CA THR A 160 -21.97 -11.86 1.85
C THR A 160 -23.05 -11.00 1.19
N ALA A 161 -24.05 -10.55 1.95
CA ALA A 161 -25.10 -9.67 1.43
C ALA A 161 -24.54 -8.30 1.00
N TRP A 162 -23.70 -7.70 1.86
CA TRP A 162 -23.04 -6.43 1.56
C TRP A 162 -22.18 -6.53 0.29
N MET A 163 -21.40 -7.60 0.14
CA MET A 163 -20.54 -7.76 -1.03
C MET A 163 -21.35 -7.96 -2.32
N LYS A 164 -22.47 -8.69 -2.26
CA LYS A 164 -23.38 -8.85 -3.42
C LYS A 164 -23.93 -7.51 -3.90
N GLU A 165 -24.33 -6.65 -2.98
CA GLU A 165 -24.80 -5.28 -3.30
C GLU A 165 -23.71 -4.50 -4.05
N LYS A 166 -22.44 -4.61 -3.65
CA LYS A 166 -21.35 -3.85 -4.26
C LYS A 166 -20.84 -4.39 -5.59
N LEU A 167 -21.10 -5.66 -5.90
CA LEU A 167 -20.66 -6.31 -7.14
C LEU A 167 -21.72 -6.30 -8.26
N THR A 168 -22.96 -5.93 -7.92
CA THR A 168 -24.10 -5.84 -8.85
C THR A 168 -24.20 -4.44 -9.43
#